data_AF-A0A968SSL4-F1
#
_entry.id   AF-A0A968SSL4-F1
#
_cell.length_a   1.000
_cell.length_b   1.000
_cell.length_c   1.000
_cell.angle_alpha   90.00
_cell.angle_beta   90.00
_cell.angle_gamma   90.00
#
_symmetry.space_group_name_H-M   'P 1'
#
loop_
_entity.id
_entity.type
_entity.pdbx_description
1 polymer ?
#
loop_
_entity_poly.entity_id
_entity_poly.type
_entity_poly.pdbx_seq_one_letter_code
_entity_poly.pdbx_strand_id
1 'polypeptide(L)'
;MADPHAGLFSKEMNEVRRQPRLMLSLVLGPVLVLLIFGVGYVTDRPVLPTGLVLPEQMDEQMREGLLSLVGLNFQIQRIVTERESALAALEARDLTVVQVMPRNVQEQILTGEQAKVEILANTINPIDDAWIQYLAYTQITEINRQLLLTATQRWQEQAGPTIDEMAAARGEFSDLSRRLDTVDP
;
A
#
# COMPACT_ATOMS: atom_id res chain seq x y z
N MET A 1 -31.18 30.61 52.20
CA MET A 1 -31.66 29.21 52.35
C MET A 1 -30.55 28.33 51.80
N ALA A 2 -29.65 27.85 52.67
CA ALA A 2 -28.47 27.07 52.25
C ALA A 2 -28.92 25.65 51.91
N ASP A 3 -28.49 25.16 50.75
CA ASP A 3 -28.87 23.85 50.23
C ASP A 3 -28.30 22.73 51.14
N PRO A 4 -29.14 21.98 51.88
CA PRO A 4 -28.70 20.97 52.82
C PRO A 4 -27.98 19.79 52.14
N HIS A 5 -28.07 19.67 50.82
CA HIS A 5 -27.43 18.61 50.06
C HIS A 5 -25.92 18.84 49.87
N ALA A 6 -25.44 20.09 49.83
CA ALA A 6 -24.03 20.41 49.58
C ALA A 6 -23.07 19.93 50.69
N GLY A 7 -23.57 19.86 51.93
CA GLY A 7 -22.78 19.40 53.08
C GLY A 7 -22.55 17.88 53.11
N LEU A 8 -23.48 17.09 52.58
CA LEU A 8 -23.38 15.63 52.54
C LEU A 8 -22.36 15.18 51.48
N PHE A 9 -22.41 15.74 50.27
CA PHE A 9 -21.45 15.43 49.20
C PHE A 9 -20.00 15.77 49.59
N SER A 10 -19.80 16.91 50.26
CA SER A 10 -18.47 17.33 50.72
C SER A 10 -17.91 16.40 51.80
N LYS A 11 -18.78 15.85 52.65
CA LYS A 11 -18.40 14.95 53.74
C LYS A 11 -18.02 13.57 53.21
N GLU A 12 -18.80 13.01 52.28
CA GLU A 12 -18.51 11.72 51.66
C GLU A 12 -17.23 11.78 50.78
N MET A 13 -17.03 12.86 50.03
CA MET A 13 -15.80 13.07 49.24
C MET A 13 -14.55 13.14 50.12
N ASN A 14 -14.63 13.78 51.29
CA ASN A 14 -13.52 13.86 52.23
C ASN A 14 -13.22 12.52 52.94
N GLU A 15 -14.23 11.66 53.09
CA GLU A 15 -14.10 10.31 53.63
C GLU A 15 -13.42 9.37 52.63
N VAL A 16 -13.78 9.49 51.35
CA VAL A 16 -13.12 8.83 50.21
C VAL A 16 -11.63 9.23 50.12
N ARG A 17 -11.30 10.52 50.29
CA ARG A 17 -9.91 11.02 50.30
C ARG A 17 -9.06 10.44 51.45
N ARG A 18 -9.70 10.07 52.57
CA ARG A 18 -9.02 9.51 53.75
C ARG A 18 -8.80 8.00 53.67
N GLN A 19 -9.39 7.31 52.70
CA GLN A 19 -9.27 5.85 52.53
C GLN A 19 -8.62 5.48 51.18
N PRO A 20 -7.38 5.92 50.90
CA PRO A 20 -6.73 5.72 49.60
C PRO A 20 -6.55 4.24 49.23
N ARG A 21 -6.53 3.34 50.21
CA ARG A 21 -6.37 1.89 49.99
C ARG A 21 -7.53 1.26 49.23
N LEU A 22 -8.78 1.66 49.51
CA LEU A 22 -9.97 1.11 48.86
C LEU A 22 -10.06 1.52 47.39
N MET A 23 -9.78 2.81 47.12
CA MET A 23 -9.70 3.31 45.75
C MET A 23 -8.56 2.66 44.98
N LEU A 24 -7.40 2.52 45.62
CA LEU A 24 -6.25 1.88 45.00
C LEU A 24 -6.58 0.43 44.64
N SER A 25 -7.15 -0.38 45.54
CA SER A 25 -7.53 -1.77 45.23
C SER A 25 -8.56 -1.89 44.11
N LEU A 26 -9.50 -0.94 44.02
CA LEU A 26 -10.54 -0.94 42.99
C LEU A 26 -9.97 -0.67 41.58
N VAL A 27 -8.96 0.20 41.49
CA VAL A 27 -8.32 0.59 40.23
C VAL A 27 -7.16 -0.35 39.87
N LEU A 28 -6.45 -0.90 40.86
CA LEU A 28 -5.25 -1.71 40.64
C LEU A 28 -5.55 -2.97 39.83
N GLY A 29 -6.68 -3.64 40.09
CA GLY A 29 -7.08 -4.85 39.35
C GLY A 29 -7.21 -4.60 37.85
N PRO A 30 -8.11 -3.71 37.41
CA PRO A 30 -8.26 -3.35 36.00
C PRO A 30 -6.96 -2.84 35.36
N VAL A 31 -6.19 -2.01 36.06
CA VAL A 31 -4.93 -1.47 35.54
C VAL A 31 -3.89 -2.57 35.34
N LEU A 32 -3.75 -3.52 36.27
CA LEU A 32 -2.82 -4.63 36.13
C LEU A 32 -3.18 -5.54 34.95
N VAL A 33 -4.48 -5.79 34.74
CA VAL A 33 -4.94 -6.55 33.56
C VAL A 33 -4.59 -5.81 32.26
N LEU A 34 -4.88 -4.51 32.19
CA LEU A 34 -4.50 -3.68 31.05
C LEU A 34 -2.98 -3.61 30.84
N LEU A 35 -2.19 -3.61 31.92
CA LEU A 35 -0.71 -3.60 31.84
C LEU A 35 -0.18 -4.91 31.26
N ILE A 36 -0.71 -6.06 31.71
CA ILE A 36 -0.36 -7.37 31.14
C ILE A 36 -0.71 -7.42 29.66
N PHE A 37 -1.91 -6.97 29.27
CA PHE A 37 -2.30 -6.90 27.86
C PHE A 37 -1.46 -5.90 27.06
N GLY A 38 -1.14 -4.75 27.63
CA GLY A 38 -0.33 -3.72 26.99
C GLY A 38 1.11 -4.18 26.75
N VAL A 39 1.71 -4.93 27.66
CA VAL A 39 3.04 -5.53 27.50
C VAL A 39 3.02 -6.69 26.50
N GLY A 40 1.94 -7.47 26.48
CA GLY A 40 1.72 -8.54 25.50
C GLY A 40 1.31 -8.04 24.10
N TYR A 41 1.02 -6.75 23.95
CA TYR A 41 0.63 -6.15 22.68
C TYR A 41 1.87 -5.87 21.84
N VAL A 42 2.21 -6.81 20.96
CA VAL A 42 3.20 -6.61 19.91
C VAL A 42 2.51 -5.94 18.73
N THR A 43 2.79 -4.65 18.51
CA THR A 43 2.23 -3.86 17.38
C THR A 43 3.03 -4.02 16.09
N ASP A 44 4.05 -4.87 16.06
CA ASP A 44 4.90 -4.98 14.88
C ASP A 44 4.21 -5.76 13.76
N ARG A 45 4.38 -5.24 12.54
CA ARG A 45 4.08 -5.99 11.32
C ARG A 45 4.90 -7.27 11.35
N PRO A 46 4.31 -8.45 11.10
CA PRO A 46 5.07 -9.68 11.08
C PRO A 46 6.18 -9.58 10.04
N VAL A 47 7.36 -10.04 10.40
CA VAL A 47 8.46 -10.18 9.46
C VAL A 47 8.11 -11.36 8.56
N LEU A 48 7.88 -11.09 7.28
CA LEU A 48 7.54 -12.10 6.28
C LEU A 48 8.73 -12.28 5.33
N PRO A 49 9.60 -13.27 5.56
CA PRO A 49 10.72 -13.56 4.69
C PRO A 49 10.22 -13.87 3.28
N THR A 50 10.57 -12.99 2.35
CA THR A 50 10.02 -12.99 1.00
C THR A 50 11.08 -13.36 -0.02
N GLY A 51 10.80 -14.37 -0.84
CA GLY A 51 11.54 -14.68 -2.05
C GLY A 51 10.92 -13.97 -3.25
N LEU A 52 11.76 -13.37 -4.08
CA LEU A 52 11.34 -12.73 -5.32
C LEU A 52 11.93 -13.49 -6.52
N VAL A 53 11.06 -13.95 -7.41
CA VAL A 53 11.45 -14.58 -8.67
C VAL A 53 11.38 -13.55 -9.77
N LEU A 54 12.55 -13.18 -10.32
CA LEU A 54 12.68 -12.20 -11.38
C LEU A 54 13.17 -12.87 -12.67
N PRO A 55 12.59 -12.59 -13.84
CA PRO A 55 13.15 -13.05 -15.10
C PRO A 55 14.56 -12.49 -15.33
N GLU A 56 15.43 -13.31 -15.91
CA GLU A 56 16.85 -12.97 -16.15
C GLU A 56 16.99 -11.77 -17.10
N GLN A 57 16.15 -11.75 -18.14
CA GLN A 57 16.15 -10.77 -19.22
C GLN A 57 15.27 -9.57 -18.85
N MET A 58 15.60 -8.89 -17.76
CA MET A 58 14.94 -7.66 -17.32
C MET A 58 15.91 -6.48 -17.34
N ASP A 59 15.43 -5.33 -17.79
CA ASP A 59 16.14 -4.06 -17.72
C ASP A 59 16.48 -3.68 -16.26
N GLU A 60 17.65 -3.09 -16.02
CA GLU A 60 18.11 -2.80 -14.66
C GLU A 60 17.25 -1.75 -13.95
N GLN A 61 16.76 -0.72 -14.66
CA GLN A 61 15.91 0.31 -14.06
C GLN A 61 14.56 -0.27 -13.63
N MET A 62 14.00 -1.15 -14.46
CA MET A 62 12.77 -1.85 -14.10
C MET A 62 12.98 -2.80 -12.91
N ARG A 63 14.11 -3.52 -12.89
CA ARG A 63 14.50 -4.41 -11.79
C ARG A 63 14.56 -3.65 -10.47
N GLU A 64 15.30 -2.54 -10.43
CA GLU A 64 15.40 -1.68 -9.24
C GLU A 64 14.04 -1.11 -8.83
N GLY A 65 13.22 -0.68 -9.79
CA GLY A 65 11.86 -0.20 -9.54
C GLY A 65 10.98 -1.26 -8.87
N LEU A 66 10.98 -2.49 -9.39
CA LEU A 66 10.23 -3.60 -8.80
C LEU A 66 10.75 -3.96 -7.40
N LEU A 67 12.07 -4.01 -7.21
CA LEU A 67 12.67 -4.28 -5.90
C LEU A 67 12.26 -3.23 -4.86
N SER A 68 12.26 -1.96 -5.25
CA SER A 68 11.80 -0.86 -4.41
C SER A 68 10.32 -1.03 -4.03
N LEU A 69 9.45 -1.28 -5.01
CA LEU A 69 8.01 -1.43 -4.79
C LEU A 69 7.67 -2.64 -3.91
N VAL A 70 8.34 -3.77 -4.12
CA VAL A 70 8.17 -4.97 -3.29
C VAL A 70 8.70 -4.69 -1.88
N GLY A 71 9.85 -4.03 -1.75
CA GLY A 71 10.50 -3.67 -0.50
C GLY A 71 9.68 -2.76 0.42
N LEU A 72 8.72 -1.99 -0.12
CA LEU A 72 7.82 -1.14 0.69
C LEU A 72 6.91 -1.94 1.62
N ASN A 73 6.53 -3.15 1.21
CA ASN A 73 5.53 -3.97 1.89
C ASN A 73 6.08 -5.32 2.36
N PHE A 74 7.14 -5.82 1.73
CA PHE A 74 7.70 -7.14 1.99
C PHE A 74 9.21 -7.06 2.24
N GLN A 75 9.71 -7.87 3.17
CA GLN A 75 11.14 -7.99 3.41
C GLN A 75 11.74 -8.99 2.43
N ILE A 76 12.43 -8.48 1.41
CA ILE A 76 13.11 -9.32 0.42
C ILE A 76 14.33 -9.97 1.07
N GLN A 77 14.28 -11.30 1.21
CA GLN A 77 15.40 -12.07 1.76
C GLN A 77 16.20 -12.79 0.67
N ARG A 78 15.53 -13.16 -0.43
CA ARG A 78 16.15 -13.89 -1.53
C ARG A 78 15.60 -13.40 -2.86
N ILE A 79 16.49 -13.21 -3.83
CA ILE A 79 16.13 -12.96 -5.23
C ILE A 79 16.68 -14.13 -6.04
N VAL A 80 15.81 -14.76 -6.82
CA VAL A 80 16.18 -15.89 -7.70
C VAL A 80 15.59 -15.68 -9.09
N THR A 81 16.16 -16.38 -10.06
CA THR A 81 15.66 -16.37 -11.44
C THR A 81 14.67 -17.51 -11.70
N GLU A 82 14.85 -18.62 -10.98
CA GLU A 82 14.08 -19.84 -11.17
C GLU A 82 12.99 -19.99 -10.10
N ARG A 83 11.75 -20.19 -10.56
CA ARG A 83 10.58 -20.40 -9.70
C ARG A 83 10.77 -21.61 -8.77
N GLU A 84 11.29 -22.70 -9.29
CA GLU A 84 11.43 -23.97 -8.56
C GLU A 84 12.33 -23.82 -7.33
N SER A 85 13.42 -23.07 -7.46
CA SER A 85 14.34 -22.79 -6.35
C SER A 85 13.67 -21.99 -5.22
N ALA A 86 12.81 -21.02 -5.56
CA ALA A 86 12.03 -20.28 -4.57
C ALA A 86 10.95 -21.16 -3.92
N LEU A 87 10.28 -22.01 -4.69
CA LEU A 87 9.27 -22.93 -4.18
C LEU A 87 9.86 -23.95 -3.20
N ALA A 88 11.01 -24.54 -3.51
CA ALA A 88 11.70 -25.45 -2.61
C ALA A 88 12.04 -24.77 -1.27
N ALA A 89 12.44 -23.50 -1.30
CA ALA A 89 12.70 -22.71 -0.09
C ALA A 89 11.42 -22.37 0.69
N LEU A 90 10.30 -22.14 -0.01
CA LEU A 90 8.98 -21.95 0.58
C LEU A 90 8.49 -23.24 1.27
N GLU A 91 8.68 -24.40 0.65
CA GLU A 91 8.34 -25.71 1.22
C GLU A 91 9.21 -26.06 2.43
N ALA A 92 10.51 -25.74 2.37
CA ALA A 92 11.45 -25.90 3.47
C ALA A 92 11.18 -24.94 4.64
N ARG A 93 10.27 -23.96 4.49
CA ARG A 93 9.96 -22.89 5.45
C ARG A 93 11.11 -21.91 5.69
N ASP A 94 12.07 -21.85 4.76
CA ASP A 94 13.09 -20.80 4.75
C ASP A 94 12.48 -19.45 4.34
N LEU A 95 11.44 -19.49 3.50
CA LEU A 95 10.64 -18.36 3.09
C LEU A 95 9.19 -18.55 3.54
N THR A 96 8.49 -17.45 3.81
CA THR A 96 7.05 -17.46 4.11
C THR A 96 6.22 -17.05 2.89
N VAL A 97 6.79 -16.20 2.04
CA VAL A 97 6.14 -15.69 0.83
C VAL A 97 7.10 -15.81 -0.36
N VAL A 98 6.56 -16.19 -1.52
CA VAL A 98 7.25 -16.14 -2.82
C VAL A 98 6.40 -15.31 -3.78
N GLN A 99 7.02 -14.30 -4.39
CA GLN A 99 6.40 -13.50 -5.44
C GLN A 99 7.05 -13.86 -6.77
N VAL A 100 6.24 -14.29 -7.74
CA VAL A 100 6.70 -14.65 -9.07
C VAL A 100 6.29 -13.56 -10.05
N MET A 101 7.29 -12.85 -10.58
CA MET A 101 7.07 -11.86 -11.61
C MET A 101 6.93 -12.53 -12.98
N PRO A 102 5.96 -12.12 -13.81
CA PRO A 102 5.79 -12.69 -15.13
C PRO A 102 6.97 -12.30 -16.04
N ARG A 103 7.36 -13.18 -16.98
CA ARG A 103 8.51 -12.94 -17.87
C ARG A 103 8.32 -11.72 -18.77
N ASN A 104 7.08 -11.41 -19.12
CA ASN A 104 6.66 -10.31 -19.98
C ASN A 104 6.16 -9.09 -19.19
N VAL A 105 6.53 -8.95 -17.90
CA VAL A 105 6.13 -7.80 -17.06
C VAL A 105 6.46 -6.46 -17.73
N GLN A 106 7.61 -6.36 -18.40
CA GLN A 106 8.03 -5.16 -19.12
C GLN A 106 7.06 -4.85 -20.27
N GLU A 107 6.76 -5.84 -21.11
CA GLU A 107 5.87 -5.68 -22.26
C GLU A 107 4.45 -5.32 -21.81
N GLN A 108 3.91 -6.02 -20.82
CA GLN A 108 2.56 -5.76 -20.28
C GLN A 108 2.44 -4.34 -19.73
N ILE A 109 3.42 -3.88 -18.95
CA ILE A 109 3.45 -2.50 -18.45
C ILE A 109 3.56 -1.48 -19.59
N LEU A 110 4.35 -1.77 -20.62
CA LEU A 110 4.52 -0.88 -21.78
C LEU A 110 3.27 -0.78 -22.64
N THR A 111 2.53 -1.87 -22.81
CA THR A 111 1.26 -1.90 -23.58
C THR A 111 0.05 -1.42 -22.78
N GLY A 112 0.24 -1.10 -21.49
CA GLY A 112 -0.84 -0.70 -20.59
C GLY A 112 -1.68 -1.86 -20.06
N GLU A 113 -1.22 -3.09 -20.25
CA GLU A 113 -1.81 -4.29 -19.68
C GLU A 113 -1.38 -4.52 -18.22
N GLN A 114 -2.24 -5.16 -17.43
CA GLN A 114 -1.94 -5.49 -16.05
C GLN A 114 -1.01 -6.72 -15.97
N ALA A 115 0.14 -6.55 -15.33
CA ALA A 115 1.04 -7.67 -15.04
C ALA A 115 0.48 -8.54 -13.91
N LYS A 116 0.29 -9.83 -14.18
CA LYS A 116 -0.19 -10.80 -13.18
C LYS A 116 0.98 -11.29 -12.33
N VAL A 117 1.11 -10.74 -11.13
CA VAL A 117 2.06 -11.23 -10.12
C VAL A 117 1.42 -12.37 -9.35
N GLU A 118 2.11 -13.52 -9.32
CA GLU A 118 1.67 -14.67 -8.53
C GLU A 118 2.30 -14.60 -7.14
N ILE A 119 1.49 -14.62 -6.09
CA ILE A 119 1.95 -14.61 -4.69
C ILE A 119 1.61 -15.95 -4.07
N LEU A 120 2.63 -16.65 -3.60
CA LEU A 120 2.54 -17.97 -3.00
C LEU A 120 2.98 -17.86 -1.54
N ALA A 121 2.23 -18.45 -0.62
CA ALA A 121 2.53 -18.40 0.80
C ALA A 121 2.44 -19.80 1.41
N ASN A 122 3.31 -20.06 2.38
CA ASN A 122 3.29 -21.27 3.19
C ASN A 122 3.23 -20.88 4.66
N THR A 123 2.02 -20.61 5.14
CA THR A 123 1.75 -20.28 6.54
C THR A 123 0.56 -21.07 7.07
N ILE A 124 0.64 -21.42 8.36
CA ILE A 124 -0.45 -22.06 9.12
C ILE A 124 -1.07 -21.04 10.09
N ASN A 125 -0.39 -19.92 10.33
CA ASN A 125 -0.83 -18.90 11.27
C ASN A 125 -1.85 -17.97 10.58
N PRO A 126 -3.10 -17.89 11.07
CA PRO A 126 -4.13 -17.04 10.47
C PRO A 126 -3.81 -15.54 10.54
N ILE A 127 -2.96 -15.12 11.49
CA ILE A 127 -2.52 -13.73 11.59
C ILE A 127 -1.61 -13.39 10.40
N ASP A 128 -0.65 -14.25 10.08
CA ASP A 128 0.28 -14.03 8.97
C ASP A 128 -0.46 -14.06 7.62
N ASP A 129 -1.42 -14.98 7.46
CA ASP A 129 -2.27 -15.04 6.27
C ASP A 129 -3.06 -13.74 6.05
N ALA A 130 -3.67 -13.19 7.13
CA ALA A 130 -4.36 -11.90 7.06
C ALA A 130 -3.41 -10.75 6.66
N TRP A 131 -2.18 -10.74 7.19
CA TRP A 131 -1.17 -9.76 6.81
C TRP A 131 -0.71 -9.90 5.36
N ILE A 132 -0.48 -11.12 4.89
CA ILE A 132 -0.10 -11.39 3.48
C ILE A 132 -1.20 -10.88 2.55
N GLN A 133 -2.47 -11.17 2.84
CA GLN A 133 -3.60 -10.68 2.05
C GLN A 133 -3.68 -9.15 2.04
N TYR A 134 -3.51 -8.50 3.20
CA TYR A 134 -3.51 -7.04 3.32
C TYR A 134 -2.36 -6.39 2.53
N LEU A 135 -1.15 -6.93 2.66
CA LEU A 135 0.05 -6.42 1.98
C LEU A 135 -0.02 -6.64 0.47
N ALA A 136 -0.49 -7.82 0.03
CA ALA A 136 -0.73 -8.11 -1.38
C ALA A 136 -1.75 -7.14 -1.99
N TYR A 137 -2.88 -6.92 -1.32
CA TYR A 137 -3.90 -5.97 -1.77
C TYR A 137 -3.35 -4.54 -1.89
N THR A 138 -2.59 -4.09 -0.89
CA THR A 138 -1.98 -2.76 -0.86
C THR A 138 -0.96 -2.61 -1.99
N GLN A 139 -0.12 -3.62 -2.22
CA GLN A 139 0.87 -3.64 -3.30
C GLN A 139 0.19 -3.56 -4.68
N ILE A 140 -0.83 -4.37 -4.93
CA ILE A 140 -1.58 -4.35 -6.19
C ILE A 140 -2.24 -2.98 -6.41
N THR A 141 -2.82 -2.39 -5.37
CA THR A 141 -3.47 -1.08 -5.44
C THR A 141 -2.47 0.02 -5.80
N GLU A 142 -1.29 0.00 -5.18
CA GLU A 142 -0.24 0.99 -5.43
C GLU A 142 0.36 0.83 -6.84
N ILE A 143 0.64 -0.40 -7.26
CA ILE A 143 1.09 -0.69 -8.63
C ILE A 143 0.07 -0.16 -9.64
N ASN A 144 -1.23 -0.47 -9.46
CA ASN A 144 -2.29 0.00 -10.35
C ASN A 144 -2.37 1.54 -10.41
N ARG A 145 -2.21 2.21 -9.26
CA ARG A 145 -2.20 3.67 -9.19
C ARG A 145 -1.03 4.27 -9.98
N GLN A 146 0.17 3.70 -9.82
CA GLN A 146 1.36 4.17 -10.53
C GLN A 146 1.26 3.94 -12.03
N LEU A 147 0.79 2.77 -12.45
CA LEU A 147 0.53 2.47 -13.86
C LEU A 147 -0.46 3.46 -14.48
N LEU A 148 -1.54 3.81 -13.77
CA LEU A 148 -2.51 4.79 -14.25
C LEU A 148 -1.90 6.20 -14.43
N LEU A 149 -1.04 6.63 -13.50
CA LEU A 149 -0.35 7.91 -13.60
C LEU A 149 0.62 7.96 -14.78
N THR A 150 1.43 6.92 -14.96
CA THR A 150 2.37 6.82 -16.09
C THR A 150 1.65 6.72 -17.43
N ALA A 151 0.56 5.95 -17.50
CA ALA A 151 -0.27 5.90 -18.69
C ALA A 151 -0.79 7.30 -19.04
N THR A 152 -1.39 8.01 -18.07
CA THR A 152 -1.95 9.35 -18.27
C THR A 152 -0.90 10.36 -18.74
N GLN A 153 0.32 10.33 -18.21
CA GLN A 153 1.43 11.17 -18.66
C GLN A 153 1.78 10.92 -20.12
N ARG A 154 1.91 9.64 -20.52
CA ARG A 154 2.18 9.28 -21.93
C ARG A 154 1.05 9.69 -22.87
N TRP A 155 -0.21 9.57 -22.44
CA TRP A 155 -1.34 10.06 -23.24
C TRP A 155 -1.27 11.58 -23.44
N GLN A 156 -0.83 12.36 -22.45
CA GLN A 156 -0.66 13.80 -22.59
C GLN A 156 0.53 14.16 -23.50
N GLU A 157 1.65 13.45 -23.39
CA GLU A 157 2.83 13.65 -24.25
C GLU A 157 2.55 13.30 -25.73
N GLN A 158 1.76 12.25 -25.99
CA GLN A 158 1.39 11.83 -27.34
C GLN A 158 0.19 12.62 -27.92
N ALA A 159 -0.71 13.14 -27.07
CA ALA A 159 -1.84 13.95 -27.51
C ALA A 159 -1.48 15.43 -27.72
N GLY A 160 -0.44 15.95 -27.07
CA GLY A 160 0.06 17.32 -27.28
C GLY A 160 0.29 17.69 -28.74
N PRO A 161 1.06 16.89 -29.52
CA PRO A 161 1.29 17.13 -30.94
C PRO A 161 -0.01 17.11 -31.78
N THR A 162 -0.91 16.17 -31.48
CA THR A 162 -2.16 15.99 -32.24
C THR A 162 -3.16 17.13 -31.98
N ILE A 163 -3.18 17.67 -30.76
CA ILE A 163 -4.02 18.83 -30.39
C ILE A 163 -3.48 20.12 -31.05
N ASP A 164 -2.16 20.29 -31.10
CA ASP A 164 -1.51 21.43 -31.75
C ASP A 164 -1.69 21.39 -33.29
N GLU A 165 -1.58 20.22 -33.92
CA GLU A 165 -1.87 20.05 -35.36
C GLU A 165 -3.35 20.34 -35.68
N MET A 166 -4.29 19.89 -34.84
CA MET A 166 -5.72 20.19 -35.03
C MET A 166 -6.04 21.67 -34.80
N ALA A 167 -5.31 22.36 -33.93
CA ALA A 167 -5.43 23.81 -33.74
C ALA A 167 -4.88 24.57 -34.94
N ALA A 168 -3.73 24.15 -35.48
CA ALA A 168 -3.13 24.72 -36.69
C ALA A 168 -4.05 24.54 -37.92
N ALA A 169 -4.60 23.34 -38.11
CA ALA A 169 -5.52 23.04 -39.22
C ALA A 169 -6.82 23.87 -39.16
N ARG A 170 -7.37 24.13 -37.96
CA ARG A 170 -8.51 25.05 -37.79
C ARG A 170 -8.14 26.49 -38.12
N GLY A 171 -6.94 26.93 -37.77
CA GLY A 171 -6.41 28.25 -38.10
C GLY A 171 -6.37 28.48 -39.61
N GLU A 172 -5.77 27.55 -40.36
CA GLU A 172 -5.70 27.60 -41.83
C GLU A 172 -7.08 27.61 -42.49
N PHE A 173 -8.02 26.81 -41.99
CA PHE A 173 -9.38 26.76 -42.53
C PHE A 173 -10.12 28.09 -42.35
N SER A 174 -9.91 28.77 -41.20
CA SER A 174 -10.49 30.08 -40.91
C SER A 174 -9.90 31.20 -41.77
N ASP A 175 -8.62 31.11 -42.11
CA ASP A 175 -7.95 32.04 -43.01
C ASP A 175 -8.38 31.80 -44.46
N LEU A 176 -8.62 30.55 -44.86
CA LEU A 176 -9.15 30.22 -46.17
C LEU A 176 -10.56 30.79 -46.36
N SER A 177 -11.46 30.62 -45.37
CA SER A 177 -12.81 31.19 -45.43
C SER A 177 -12.77 32.73 -45.49
N ARG A 178 -11.89 33.36 -44.71
CA ARG A 178 -11.75 34.83 -44.70
C ARG A 178 -11.23 35.37 -46.03
N ARG A 179 -10.35 34.62 -46.72
CA ARG A 179 -9.86 34.96 -48.06
C ARG A 179 -10.93 34.81 -49.13
N LEU A 180 -11.81 33.82 -49.01
CA LEU A 180 -12.95 33.64 -49.91
C LEU A 180 -14.00 34.74 -49.73
N ASP A 181 -14.22 35.22 -48.49
CA ASP A 181 -15.13 36.35 -48.22
C ASP A 181 -14.58 37.70 -48.69
N THR A 182 -13.25 37.86 -48.82
CA THR A 182 -12.62 39.09 -49.37
C THR A 182 -12.55 39.14 -50.90
N VAL A 183 -12.95 38.07 -51.57
CA VAL A 183 -13.03 37.98 -53.04
C VAL A 183 -14.50 37.98 -53.45
N ASP A 184 -15.22 39.04 -53.08
CA ASP A 184 -16.45 39.44 -53.76
C ASP A 184 -16.56 40.98 -53.67
N PRO A 185 -16.57 41.71 -54.81
CA PRO A 185 -16.80 43.16 -54.85
C PRO A 185 -18.27 43.57 -54.73
#